data_AF-A0A2X4TKC5-F1
#
_entry.id   AF-A0A2X4TKC5-F1
#
_cell.length_a   1.000
_cell.length_b   1.000
_cell.length_c   1.000
_cell.angle_alpha   90.00
_cell.angle_beta   90.00
_cell.angle_gamma   90.00
#
_symmetry.space_group_name_H-M   'P 1'
#
loop_
_entity.id
_entity.type
_entity.pdbx_description
1 polymer ?
#
loop_
_entity_poly.entity_id
_entity_poly.type
_entity_poly.pdbx_seq_one_letter_code
_entity_poly.pdbx_strand_id
1 'polypeptide(L)'
;MNKFFLRWAICWFLLPVSWAQAGVVIGGTRFIYHAGAPALSVPVSNHSDAFWLIDTHILPGDRWTGAKSAGNSTPFVVTPPLFMLSARQENTLRVVYTGEPLPADRESLFTLSIAAIPSGKPEANRVQMAFRSALKLLYRPDGLAGEPQQAYRHLVWNLTPDGATVRNPTPYYVTLFLLRANGRAQNNAGVVAPFATRQTDWCRHTVRCTVRWQSINDYGRVMTAQTVDLTRMH
;
A
#
# COMPACT_ATOMS: atom_id res chain seq x y z
N MET A 1 -10.35 32.50 -50.94
CA MET A 1 -10.29 31.24 -50.14
C MET A 1 -8.99 31.28 -49.32
N ASN A 2 -9.11 31.60 -48.02
CA ASN A 2 -8.02 32.20 -47.26
C ASN A 2 -7.03 31.14 -46.74
N LYS A 3 -5.94 30.92 -47.47
CA LYS A 3 -4.84 29.96 -47.20
C LYS A 3 -4.17 30.15 -45.82
N PHE A 4 -4.49 31.24 -45.12
CA PHE A 4 -4.03 31.54 -43.76
C PHE A 4 -4.71 30.67 -42.69
N PHE A 5 -6.00 30.35 -42.83
CA PHE A 5 -6.71 29.48 -41.87
C PHE A 5 -6.26 28.02 -41.96
N LEU A 6 -5.86 27.56 -43.15
CA LEU A 6 -5.39 26.18 -43.35
C LEU A 6 -4.00 25.95 -42.74
N ARG A 7 -3.17 27.00 -42.60
CA ARG A 7 -1.84 26.90 -41.99
C ARG A 7 -1.86 26.83 -40.47
N TRP A 8 -2.89 27.39 -39.81
CA TRP A 8 -3.06 27.31 -38.36
C TRP A 8 -3.66 25.95 -37.91
N ALA A 9 -4.47 25.31 -38.75
CA ALA A 9 -5.01 23.98 -38.46
C ALA A 9 -3.94 22.86 -38.46
N ILE A 10 -2.86 23.02 -39.22
CA ILE A 10 -1.79 22.00 -39.34
C ILE A 10 -0.79 22.07 -38.16
N CYS A 11 -0.65 23.22 -37.50
CA CYS A 11 0.28 23.38 -36.37
C CYS A 11 -0.27 22.78 -35.06
N TRP A 12 -1.58 22.54 -34.95
CA TRP A 12 -2.19 21.95 -33.75
C TRP A 12 -2.11 20.42 -33.71
N PHE A 13 -1.66 19.76 -34.78
CA PHE A 13 -1.62 18.29 -34.89
C PHE A 13 -0.23 17.67 -34.65
N LEU A 14 0.77 18.46 -34.26
CA LEU A 14 2.16 18.03 -34.05
C LEU A 14 2.61 18.12 -32.59
N LEU A 15 1.72 17.86 -31.62
CA LEU A 15 2.16 17.57 -30.27
C LEU A 15 2.67 16.12 -30.24
N PRO A 16 3.98 15.87 -30.07
CA PRO A 16 4.46 14.51 -29.85
C PRO A 16 3.82 13.99 -28.57
N VAL A 17 2.96 13.00 -28.70
CA VAL A 17 2.48 12.21 -27.56
C VAL A 17 3.72 11.47 -27.08
N SER A 18 4.33 11.93 -25.98
CA SER A 18 5.38 11.18 -25.32
C SER A 18 4.75 9.91 -24.74
N TRP A 19 5.10 8.75 -25.31
CA TRP A 19 4.70 7.45 -24.79
C TRP A 19 5.42 7.26 -23.46
N ALA A 20 4.70 7.43 -22.36
CA ALA A 20 5.21 7.05 -21.05
C ALA A 20 5.42 5.54 -21.04
N GLN A 21 6.67 5.10 -21.11
CA GLN A 21 7.02 3.68 -21.03
C GLN A 21 6.90 3.25 -19.58
N ALA A 22 5.82 2.54 -19.25
CA ALA A 22 5.70 1.83 -17.98
C ALA A 22 6.66 0.64 -18.01
N GLY A 23 7.63 0.61 -17.10
CA GLY A 23 8.63 -0.46 -16.99
C GLY A 23 8.03 -1.72 -16.37
N VAL A 24 8.02 -1.77 -15.05
CA VAL A 24 7.65 -2.95 -14.27
C VAL A 24 6.33 -2.72 -13.51
N VAL A 25 5.42 -3.67 -13.61
CA VAL A 25 4.12 -3.68 -12.93
C VAL A 25 4.08 -4.85 -11.95
N ILE A 26 3.57 -4.60 -10.75
CA ILE A 26 3.37 -5.62 -9.71
C ILE A 26 1.88 -5.86 -9.58
N GLY A 27 1.44 -7.11 -9.66
CA GLY A 27 0.03 -7.48 -9.62
C GLY A 27 -0.57 -7.44 -8.22
N GLY A 28 -0.68 -6.23 -7.67
CA GLY A 28 -1.30 -5.97 -6.37
C GLY A 28 -0.66 -4.78 -5.64
N THR A 29 -1.42 -4.20 -4.71
CA THR A 29 -0.95 -3.11 -3.83
C THR A 29 -0.76 -3.56 -2.38
N ARG A 30 -1.23 -4.77 -2.07
CA ARG A 30 -1.11 -5.48 -0.80
C ARG A 30 -1.31 -6.97 -1.05
N PHE A 31 -0.80 -7.79 -0.14
CA PHE A 31 -0.93 -9.24 -0.23
C PHE A 31 -1.28 -9.84 1.12
N ILE A 32 -2.15 -10.84 1.09
CA ILE A 32 -2.58 -11.59 2.27
C ILE A 32 -2.00 -12.99 2.16
N TYR A 33 -1.15 -13.36 3.11
CA TYR A 33 -0.69 -14.72 3.31
C TYR A 33 -1.62 -15.41 4.31
N HIS A 34 -2.40 -16.38 3.84
CA HIS A 34 -3.25 -17.19 4.70
C HIS A 34 -2.43 -18.28 5.38
N ALA A 35 -2.63 -18.51 6.67
CA ALA A 35 -1.82 -19.46 7.45
C ALA A 35 -1.81 -20.89 6.87
N GLY A 36 -2.95 -21.38 6.40
CA GLY A 36 -3.06 -22.69 5.75
C GLY A 36 -2.51 -22.76 4.31
N ALA A 37 -2.06 -21.64 3.72
CA ALA A 37 -1.53 -21.63 2.35
C ALA A 37 -0.04 -22.06 2.32
N PRO A 38 0.37 -22.91 1.36
CA PRO A 38 1.77 -23.33 1.23
C PRO A 38 2.68 -22.20 0.71
N ALA A 39 2.12 -21.30 -0.09
CA ALA A 39 2.81 -20.13 -0.62
C ALA A 39 1.80 -19.07 -1.08
N LEU A 40 2.25 -17.82 -1.12
CA LEU A 40 1.57 -16.69 -1.75
C LEU A 40 2.28 -16.35 -3.06
N SER A 41 1.54 -16.23 -4.15
CA SER A 41 2.07 -15.86 -5.46
C SER A 41 1.88 -14.37 -5.74
N VAL A 42 2.93 -13.71 -6.22
CA VAL A 42 2.92 -12.28 -6.58
C VAL A 42 3.45 -12.12 -8.01
N PRO A 43 2.58 -11.85 -9.00
CA PRO A 43 3.01 -11.66 -10.37
C PRO A 43 3.70 -10.30 -10.56
N VAL A 44 4.76 -10.30 -11.35
CA VAL A 44 5.53 -9.11 -11.73
C VAL A 44 5.78 -9.17 -13.23
N SER A 45 5.29 -8.16 -13.95
CA SER A 45 5.36 -8.08 -15.41
C SER A 45 6.19 -6.88 -15.86
N ASN A 46 6.91 -7.06 -16.95
CA ASN A 46 7.64 -5.99 -17.61
C ASN A 46 6.93 -5.64 -18.91
N HIS A 47 6.36 -4.44 -18.97
CA HIS A 47 5.66 -3.93 -20.16
C HIS A 47 6.56 -3.09 -21.06
N SER A 48 7.85 -2.96 -20.76
CA SER A 48 8.82 -2.27 -21.58
C SER A 48 9.61 -3.21 -22.49
N ASP A 49 10.32 -2.61 -23.45
CA ASP A 49 11.24 -3.30 -24.35
C ASP A 49 12.66 -3.45 -23.76
N ALA A 50 12.91 -2.89 -22.57
CA ALA A 50 14.17 -3.04 -21.84
C ALA A 50 14.06 -4.16 -20.80
N PHE A 51 15.18 -4.79 -20.44
CA PHE A 51 15.22 -5.73 -19.31
C PHE A 51 15.41 -4.98 -17.98
N TRP A 52 14.89 -5.55 -16.90
CA TRP A 52 14.99 -4.98 -15.55
C TRP A 52 15.59 -5.99 -14.59
N LEU A 53 16.40 -5.53 -13.66
CA LEU A 53 16.81 -6.33 -12.52
C LEU A 53 15.79 -6.14 -11.40
N ILE A 54 15.20 -7.24 -10.94
CA ILE A 54 14.19 -7.26 -9.88
C ILE A 54 14.83 -7.80 -8.61
N ASP A 55 14.83 -6.98 -7.56
CA ASP A 55 15.38 -7.29 -6.24
C ASP A 55 14.23 -7.32 -5.21
N THR A 56 14.10 -8.41 -4.45
CA THR A 56 12.95 -8.64 -3.57
C THR A 56 13.38 -9.01 -2.16
N HIS A 57 12.75 -8.37 -1.17
CA HIS A 57 13.03 -8.58 0.26
C HIS A 57 11.73 -8.55 1.06
N ILE A 58 11.68 -9.33 2.14
CA ILE A 58 10.69 -9.13 3.21
C ILE A 58 11.34 -8.29 4.31
N LEU A 59 10.63 -7.24 4.73
CA LEU A 59 11.06 -6.34 5.79
C LEU A 59 10.01 -6.29 6.90
N PRO A 60 10.37 -5.85 8.11
CA PRO A 60 9.40 -5.58 9.18
C PRO A 60 8.28 -4.62 8.76
N GLY A 61 7.17 -4.66 9.49
CA GLY A 61 6.00 -3.80 9.24
C GLY A 61 6.14 -2.35 9.69
N ASP A 62 7.22 -2.00 10.40
CA ASP A 62 7.36 -0.74 11.14
C ASP A 62 7.33 0.52 10.27
N ARG A 63 7.62 0.39 8.97
CA ARG A 63 7.49 1.49 8.00
C ARG A 63 6.06 2.01 7.86
N TRP A 64 5.06 1.19 8.20
CA TRP A 64 3.65 1.55 8.05
C TRP A 64 3.19 2.26 9.33
N THR A 65 2.91 3.56 9.23
CA THR A 65 2.49 4.36 10.39
C THR A 65 1.29 3.73 11.09
N GLY A 66 1.40 3.52 12.41
CA GLY A 66 0.37 2.88 13.22
C GLY A 66 0.40 1.35 13.23
N ALA A 67 1.36 0.72 12.55
CA ALA A 67 1.65 -0.69 12.71
C ALA A 67 2.12 -1.00 14.13
N LYS A 68 1.89 -2.24 14.57
CA LYS A 68 2.52 -2.79 15.76
C LYS A 68 3.51 -3.86 15.31
N SER A 69 4.75 -3.73 15.75
CA SER A 69 5.83 -4.67 15.40
C SER A 69 5.40 -6.09 15.79
N ALA A 70 5.57 -7.02 14.86
CA ALA A 70 5.44 -8.45 15.12
C ALA A 70 6.74 -9.04 15.72
N GLY A 71 7.67 -8.18 16.16
CA GLY A 71 9.03 -8.53 16.56
C GLY A 71 10.07 -8.17 15.49
N ASN A 72 11.34 -8.44 15.77
CA ASN A 72 12.46 -8.18 14.85
C ASN A 72 12.62 -9.27 13.77
N SER A 73 11.93 -10.40 13.91
CA SER A 73 11.98 -11.49 12.93
C SER A 73 10.98 -11.27 11.81
N THR A 74 11.38 -11.58 10.58
CA THR A 74 10.52 -11.63 9.40
C THR A 74 10.43 -13.09 8.93
N PRO A 75 9.42 -13.87 9.38
CA PRO A 75 9.36 -15.31 9.14
C PRO A 75 8.84 -15.65 7.74
N PHE A 76 9.42 -15.01 6.73
CA PHE A 76 9.05 -15.19 5.34
C PHE A 76 10.27 -15.13 4.45
N VAL A 77 10.28 -15.99 3.44
CA VAL A 77 11.23 -15.93 2.32
C VAL A 77 10.46 -15.58 1.05
N VAL A 78 11.07 -14.76 0.21
CA VAL A 78 10.57 -14.45 -1.13
C VAL A 78 11.55 -14.97 -2.18
N THR A 79 11.03 -15.70 -3.16
CA THR A 79 11.82 -16.37 -4.20
C THR A 79 11.26 -16.05 -5.59
N PRO A 80 12.12 -15.75 -6.58
CA PRO A 80 13.56 -15.53 -6.46
C PRO A 80 13.89 -14.17 -5.79
N PRO A 81 14.95 -14.08 -4.97
CA PRO A 81 15.33 -12.84 -4.29
C PRO A 81 15.92 -11.79 -5.24
N LEU A 82 16.55 -12.22 -6.34
CA LEU A 82 17.13 -11.37 -7.37
C LEU A 82 17.05 -12.08 -8.71
N PHE A 83 16.51 -11.43 -9.74
CA PHE A 83 16.45 -12.00 -11.09
C PHE A 83 16.32 -10.94 -12.16
N MET A 84 16.71 -11.29 -13.38
CA MET A 84 16.49 -10.46 -14.56
C MET A 84 15.10 -10.74 -15.14
N LEU A 85 14.31 -9.68 -15.31
CA LEU A 85 13.01 -9.71 -15.97
C LEU A 85 13.15 -9.14 -17.38
N SER A 86 13.13 -10.03 -18.36
CA SER A 86 13.29 -9.69 -19.78
C SER A 86 12.15 -8.80 -20.30
N ALA A 87 12.39 -8.16 -21.44
CA ALA A 87 11.41 -7.36 -22.16
C ALA A 87 10.11 -8.14 -22.41
N ARG A 88 8.96 -7.50 -22.17
CA ARG A 88 7.63 -8.09 -22.41
C ARG A 88 7.35 -9.43 -21.71
N GLN A 89 8.11 -9.77 -20.67
CA GLN A 89 7.94 -11.01 -19.90
C GLN A 89 7.22 -10.77 -18.57
N GLU A 90 6.65 -11.84 -18.03
CA GLU A 90 6.11 -11.92 -16.68
C GLU A 90 6.85 -12.99 -15.89
N ASN A 91 7.03 -12.76 -14.60
CA ASN A 91 7.48 -13.77 -13.66
C ASN A 91 6.59 -13.74 -12.41
N THR A 92 6.57 -14.84 -11.66
CA THR A 92 5.82 -14.94 -10.40
C THR A 92 6.79 -15.11 -9.24
N LEU A 93 6.75 -14.17 -8.29
CA LEU A 93 7.42 -14.32 -7.01
C LEU A 93 6.60 -15.25 -6.11
N ARG A 94 7.28 -16.08 -5.34
CA ARG A 94 6.67 -16.92 -4.30
C ARG A 94 7.14 -16.46 -2.94
N VAL A 95 6.18 -16.10 -2.09
CA VAL A 95 6.41 -15.82 -0.68
C VAL A 95 6.01 -17.07 0.11
N VAL A 96 6.87 -17.53 1.01
CA VAL A 96 6.68 -18.73 1.84
C VAL A 96 6.95 -18.37 3.29
N TYR A 97 6.05 -18.80 4.18
CA TYR A 97 6.22 -18.67 5.63
C TYR A 97 7.22 -19.70 6.15
N THR A 98 8.17 -19.28 6.99
CA THR A 98 9.26 -20.14 7.49
C THR A 98 8.94 -20.88 8.78
N GLY A 99 7.78 -20.60 9.39
CA GLY A 99 7.24 -21.39 10.51
C GLY A 99 7.48 -20.80 11.90
N GLU A 100 8.25 -19.72 12.05
CA GLU A 100 8.46 -19.10 13.36
C GLU A 100 7.17 -18.50 13.90
N PRO A 101 6.84 -18.70 15.20
CA PRO A 101 5.53 -18.38 15.74
C PRO A 101 5.07 -16.93 15.48
N LEU A 102 3.83 -16.80 14.98
CA LEU A 102 3.09 -15.54 14.89
C LEU A 102 1.82 -15.62 15.74
N PRO A 103 1.27 -14.46 16.18
CA PRO A 103 -0.01 -14.42 16.87
C PRO A 103 -1.11 -15.14 16.09
N ALA A 104 -1.78 -16.09 16.75
CA ALA A 104 -2.88 -16.87 16.14
C ALA A 104 -4.23 -16.14 16.24
N ASP A 105 -4.35 -15.13 17.10
CA ASP A 105 -5.60 -14.42 17.39
C ASP A 105 -5.80 -13.16 16.54
N ARG A 106 -4.82 -12.77 15.72
CA ARG A 106 -4.84 -11.52 14.94
C ARG A 106 -3.90 -11.55 13.74
N GLU A 107 -4.12 -10.64 12.81
CA GLU A 107 -3.20 -10.41 11.70
C GLU A 107 -1.83 -9.87 12.16
N SER A 108 -0.78 -10.23 11.42
CA SER A 108 0.56 -9.65 11.54
C SER A 108 0.94 -8.92 10.26
N LEU A 109 1.61 -7.77 10.36
CA LEU A 109 1.96 -6.92 9.22
C LEU A 109 3.47 -6.87 8.97
N PHE A 110 3.83 -7.14 7.74
CA PHE A 110 5.19 -7.08 7.18
C PHE A 110 5.18 -6.23 5.90
N THR A 111 6.35 -6.09 5.29
CA THR A 111 6.51 -5.39 4.02
C THR A 111 7.15 -6.31 2.99
N LEU A 112 6.50 -6.49 1.84
CA LEU A 112 7.13 -6.99 0.63
C LEU A 112 7.74 -5.81 -0.13
N SER A 113 9.07 -5.75 -0.18
CA SER A 113 9.83 -4.76 -0.92
C SER A 113 10.26 -5.34 -2.26
N ILE A 114 9.91 -4.67 -3.36
CA ILE A 114 10.29 -5.05 -4.73
C ILE A 114 10.93 -3.83 -5.38
N ALA A 115 12.21 -3.93 -5.74
CA ALA A 115 12.92 -2.92 -6.50
C ALA A 115 13.03 -3.32 -7.97
N ALA A 116 12.64 -2.42 -8.86
CA ALA A 116 12.88 -2.48 -10.28
C ALA A 116 14.07 -1.57 -10.60
N ILE A 117 15.19 -2.19 -10.96
CA ILE A 117 16.45 -1.51 -11.25
C ILE A 117 16.66 -1.58 -12.76
N PRO A 118 16.77 -0.43 -13.46
CA PRO A 118 17.02 -0.44 -14.89
C PRO A 118 18.39 -1.05 -15.14
N SER A 119 18.49 -1.79 -16.24
CA SER A 119 19.72 -2.44 -16.63
C SER A 119 20.57 -1.60 -17.58
N GLY A 120 21.85 -1.95 -17.70
CA GLY A 120 22.80 -1.29 -18.59
C GLY A 120 23.49 -0.06 -17.97
N LYS A 121 24.55 0.42 -18.62
CA LYS A 121 25.23 1.66 -18.21
C LYS A 121 24.38 2.85 -18.63
N PRO A 122 24.23 3.89 -17.79
CA PRO A 122 23.65 5.14 -18.23
C PRO A 122 24.47 5.68 -19.42
N GLU A 123 23.81 5.99 -20.53
CA GLU A 123 24.45 6.74 -21.61
C GLU A 123 24.84 8.14 -21.11
N ALA A 124 25.83 8.76 -21.76
CA ALA A 124 26.22 10.13 -21.45
C ALA A 124 24.98 11.05 -21.50
N ASN A 125 24.79 11.83 -20.44
CA ASN A 125 23.65 12.74 -20.26
C ASN A 125 22.27 12.08 -20.09
N ARG A 126 22.19 10.82 -19.63
CA ARG A 126 20.91 10.19 -19.25
C ARG A 126 20.85 9.86 -17.77
N VAL A 127 19.71 10.16 -17.16
CA VAL A 127 19.38 9.78 -15.77
C VAL A 127 18.64 8.45 -15.81
N GLN A 128 19.14 7.45 -15.08
CA GLN A 128 18.43 6.21 -14.81
C GLN A 128 17.87 6.24 -13.38
N MET A 129 16.61 5.83 -13.22
CA MET A 129 15.94 5.78 -11.92
C MET A 129 15.56 4.35 -11.58
N ALA A 130 15.99 3.89 -10.41
CA ALA A 130 15.50 2.65 -9.81
C ALA A 130 14.31 2.97 -8.90
N PHE A 131 13.27 2.16 -8.99
CA PHE A 131 12.06 2.33 -8.18
C PHE A 131 11.90 1.18 -7.21
N ARG A 132 11.79 1.49 -5.92
CA ARG A 132 11.50 0.51 -4.87
C ARG A 132 10.07 0.68 -4.39
N SER A 133 9.24 -0.30 -4.74
CA SER A 133 7.88 -0.44 -4.23
C SER A 133 7.91 -1.20 -2.93
N ALA A 134 7.17 -0.72 -1.94
CA ALA A 134 7.05 -1.40 -0.67
C ALA A 134 5.57 -1.57 -0.33
N LEU A 135 5.16 -2.83 -0.22
CA LEU A 135 3.80 -3.30 -0.29
C LEU A 135 3.46 -4.01 1.02
N LYS A 136 2.22 -3.86 1.49
CA LYS A 136 1.81 -4.53 2.74
C LYS A 136 1.75 -6.04 2.50
N LEU A 137 2.42 -6.81 3.35
CA LEU A 137 2.28 -8.26 3.43
C LEU A 137 1.62 -8.59 4.78
N LEU A 138 0.39 -9.09 4.75
CA LEU A 138 -0.37 -9.42 5.95
C LEU A 138 -0.43 -10.92 6.12
N TYR A 139 0.05 -11.42 7.25
CA TYR A 139 -0.20 -12.80 7.67
C TYR A 139 -1.56 -12.86 8.36
N ARG A 140 -2.44 -13.74 7.88
CA ARG A 140 -3.78 -13.95 8.41
C ARG A 140 -3.92 -15.39 8.93
N PRO A 141 -3.95 -15.58 10.26
CA PRO A 141 -4.35 -16.84 10.88
C PRO A 141 -5.71 -17.33 10.40
N ASP A 142 -5.91 -18.64 10.47
CA ASP A 142 -7.21 -19.25 10.23
C ASP A 142 -8.14 -19.02 11.44
N GLY A 143 -9.45 -18.94 11.21
CA GLY A 143 -10.45 -18.85 12.28
C GLY A 143 -10.58 -17.49 12.99
N LEU A 144 -9.98 -16.42 12.46
CA LEU A 144 -10.23 -15.07 12.98
C LEU A 144 -11.73 -14.71 12.89
N ALA A 145 -12.26 -14.11 13.95
CA ALA A 145 -13.66 -13.74 14.03
C ALA A 145 -14.00 -12.49 13.18
N GLY A 146 -15.19 -12.51 12.59
CA GLY A 146 -15.74 -11.41 11.80
C GLY A 146 -15.25 -11.39 10.35
N GLU A 147 -15.59 -10.32 9.64
CA GLU A 147 -15.27 -10.18 8.21
C GLU A 147 -14.17 -9.11 8.02
N PRO A 148 -13.01 -9.44 7.40
CA PRO A 148 -11.92 -8.50 7.19
C PRO A 148 -12.37 -7.23 6.47
N GLN A 149 -13.28 -7.35 5.50
CA GLN A 149 -13.77 -6.24 4.70
C GLN A 149 -14.74 -5.33 5.46
N GLN A 150 -15.26 -5.76 6.62
CA GLN A 150 -16.11 -4.94 7.50
C GLN A 150 -15.32 -4.28 8.64
N ALA A 151 -14.11 -4.77 8.96
CA ALA A 151 -13.29 -4.30 10.08
C ALA A 151 -13.17 -2.77 10.17
N TYR A 152 -13.03 -2.09 9.03
CA TYR A 152 -12.89 -0.63 8.98
C TYR A 152 -14.11 0.16 9.47
N ARG A 153 -15.31 -0.45 9.46
CA ARG A 153 -16.56 0.14 9.96
C ARG A 153 -16.67 0.03 11.48
N HIS A 154 -15.94 -0.89 12.08
CA HIS A 154 -15.94 -1.13 13.52
C HIS A 154 -14.91 -0.29 14.27
N LEU A 155 -14.18 0.60 13.58
CA LEU A 155 -13.27 1.55 14.23
C LEU A 155 -14.07 2.48 15.14
N VAL A 156 -13.63 2.58 16.39
CA VAL A 156 -14.22 3.46 17.39
C VAL A 156 -13.33 4.68 17.54
N TRP A 157 -13.90 5.86 17.31
CA TRP A 157 -13.19 7.13 17.39
C TRP A 157 -13.57 7.90 18.64
N ASN A 158 -12.61 8.60 19.24
CA ASN A 158 -12.85 9.54 20.33
C ASN A 158 -11.99 10.79 20.14
N LEU A 159 -12.36 11.91 20.77
CA LEU A 159 -11.61 13.17 20.70
C LEU A 159 -11.07 13.55 22.07
N THR A 160 -9.75 13.71 22.18
CA THR A 160 -9.05 14.13 23.40
C THR A 160 -8.45 15.54 23.24
N PRO A 161 -7.89 16.15 24.29
CA PRO A 161 -7.10 17.38 24.18
C PRO A 161 -5.96 17.30 23.15
N ASP A 162 -5.31 16.15 23.08
CA ASP A 162 -4.11 15.90 22.25
C ASP A 162 -4.41 15.53 20.80
N GLY A 163 -5.68 15.21 20.49
CA GLY A 163 -6.18 14.91 19.15
C GLY A 163 -7.17 13.74 19.15
N ALA A 164 -7.49 13.23 17.96
CA ALA A 164 -8.36 12.08 17.82
C ALA A 164 -7.65 10.78 18.21
N THR A 165 -8.36 9.88 18.88
CA THR A 165 -7.95 8.50 19.09
C THR A 165 -8.80 7.58 18.24
N VAL A 166 -8.20 6.51 17.74
CA VAL A 166 -8.89 5.46 16.99
C VAL A 166 -8.57 4.11 17.61
N ARG A 167 -9.60 3.38 18.03
CA ARG A 167 -9.51 2.02 18.53
C ARG A 167 -10.01 1.06 17.46
N ASN A 168 -9.21 0.03 17.21
CA ASN A 168 -9.60 -1.10 16.38
C ASN A 168 -9.92 -2.30 17.28
N PRO A 169 -11.21 -2.67 17.46
CA PRO A 169 -11.58 -3.82 18.27
C PRO A 169 -11.48 -5.16 17.52
N THR A 170 -11.05 -5.16 16.26
CA THR A 170 -11.08 -6.35 15.39
C THR A 170 -9.71 -7.02 15.28
N PRO A 171 -9.63 -8.29 14.84
CA PRO A 171 -8.36 -8.99 14.65
C PRO A 171 -7.63 -8.60 13.34
N TYR A 172 -8.13 -7.62 12.58
CA TYR A 172 -7.60 -7.25 11.26
C TYR A 172 -6.92 -5.88 11.26
N TYR A 173 -5.88 -5.71 10.44
CA TYR A 173 -5.30 -4.40 10.16
C TYR A 173 -6.23 -3.57 9.27
N VAL A 174 -6.59 -2.37 9.73
CA VAL A 174 -7.38 -1.41 8.94
C VAL A 174 -6.47 -0.36 8.33
N THR A 175 -6.50 -0.19 7.00
CA THR A 175 -5.81 0.94 6.34
C THR A 175 -6.72 2.17 6.33
N LEU A 176 -6.22 3.29 6.84
CA LEU A 176 -6.92 4.58 6.78
C LEU A 176 -6.61 5.26 5.44
N PHE A 177 -7.45 5.01 4.44
CA PHE A 177 -7.29 5.53 3.09
C PHE A 177 -8.10 6.81 2.89
N LEU A 178 -7.53 7.79 2.17
CA LEU A 178 -8.15 9.10 1.90
C LEU A 178 -8.75 9.77 3.15
N LEU A 179 -8.07 9.63 4.29
CA LEU A 179 -8.56 10.17 5.55
C LEU A 179 -8.52 11.70 5.53
N ARG A 180 -9.63 12.30 5.95
CA ARG A 180 -9.76 13.73 6.24
C ARG A 180 -10.22 13.94 7.67
N ALA A 181 -9.57 14.85 8.37
CA ALA A 181 -9.95 15.30 9.71
C ALA A 181 -10.20 16.81 9.64
N ASN A 182 -11.43 17.25 9.97
CA ASN A 182 -11.90 18.63 9.79
C ASN A 182 -11.61 19.18 8.39
N GLY A 183 -11.92 18.40 7.36
CA GLY A 183 -11.70 18.76 5.95
C GLY A 183 -10.25 18.67 5.48
N ARG A 184 -9.27 18.64 6.38
CA ARG A 184 -7.84 18.53 6.04
C ARG A 184 -7.45 17.08 5.75
N ALA A 185 -6.90 16.85 4.56
CA ALA A 185 -6.35 15.55 4.17
C ALA A 185 -5.16 15.17 5.07
N GLN A 186 -5.16 13.92 5.53
CA GLN A 186 -4.08 13.34 6.32
C GLN A 186 -3.27 12.40 5.44
N ASN A 187 -2.17 12.92 4.90
CA ASN A 187 -1.24 12.13 4.10
C ASN A 187 -0.58 11.07 4.97
N ASN A 188 -0.39 9.88 4.41
CA ASN A 188 0.17 8.74 5.15
C ASN A 188 -0.54 8.46 6.49
N ALA A 189 -1.88 8.55 6.50
CA ALA A 189 -2.68 8.22 7.68
C ALA A 189 -2.43 6.80 8.19
N GLY A 190 -1.93 5.90 7.34
CA GLY A 190 -1.34 4.62 7.75
C GLY A 190 -2.37 3.56 8.06
N VAL A 191 -2.12 2.78 9.10
CA VAL A 191 -2.97 1.69 9.56
C VAL A 191 -3.39 1.85 11.02
N VAL A 192 -4.41 1.07 11.42
CA VAL A 192 -4.76 0.81 12.81
C VAL A 192 -4.60 -0.69 13.06
N ALA A 193 -3.66 -1.06 13.93
CA ALA A 193 -3.35 -2.45 14.23
C ALA A 193 -4.52 -3.19 14.92
N PRO A 194 -4.60 -4.53 14.82
CA PRO A 194 -5.59 -5.33 15.53
C PRO A 194 -5.58 -5.09 17.04
N PHE A 195 -6.76 -5.03 17.64
CA PHE A 195 -6.97 -4.86 19.09
C PHE A 195 -6.17 -3.70 19.72
N ALA A 196 -5.86 -2.67 18.94
CA ALA A 196 -5.02 -1.56 19.37
C ALA A 196 -5.77 -0.23 19.33
N THR A 197 -5.35 0.68 20.20
CA THR A 197 -5.71 2.09 20.14
C THR A 197 -4.52 2.90 19.66
N ARG A 198 -4.76 3.84 18.74
CA ARG A 198 -3.76 4.78 18.23
C ARG A 198 -4.16 6.20 18.59
N GLN A 199 -3.24 6.91 19.25
CA GLN A 199 -3.32 8.36 19.42
C GLN A 199 -2.84 9.06 18.15
N THR A 200 -3.51 10.15 17.79
CA THR A 200 -3.11 11.01 16.67
C THR A 200 -3.06 12.46 17.13
N ASP A 201 -2.42 13.31 16.35
CA ASP A 201 -2.43 14.77 16.49
C ASP A 201 -3.55 15.44 15.67
N TRP A 202 -4.36 14.65 14.97
CA TRP A 202 -5.47 15.15 14.17
C TRP A 202 -6.52 15.81 15.07
N CYS A 203 -7.02 16.98 14.67
CA CYS A 203 -8.03 17.72 15.44
C CYS A 203 -7.58 18.13 16.86
N ARG A 204 -6.28 18.25 17.12
CA ARG A 204 -5.76 18.77 18.40
C ARG A 204 -6.34 20.15 18.73
N HIS A 205 -6.60 20.41 20.00
CA HIS A 205 -7.18 21.68 20.50
C HIS A 205 -8.56 22.06 19.93
N THR A 206 -9.29 21.12 19.30
CA THR A 206 -10.66 21.36 18.82
C THR A 206 -11.72 20.79 19.77
N VAL A 207 -12.89 21.41 19.83
CA VAL A 207 -14.05 20.90 20.61
C VAL A 207 -14.90 19.94 19.78
N ARG A 208 -14.91 20.13 18.45
CA ARG A 208 -15.60 19.27 17.48
C ARG A 208 -14.66 18.87 16.36
N CYS A 209 -14.77 17.63 15.92
CA CYS A 209 -13.97 17.09 14.82
C CYS A 209 -14.79 16.13 13.97
N THR A 210 -14.89 16.39 12.67
CA THR A 210 -15.42 15.41 11.71
C THR A 210 -14.27 14.62 11.10
N VAL A 211 -14.29 13.31 11.28
CA VAL A 211 -13.32 12.39 10.65
C VAL A 211 -14.02 11.59 9.57
N ARG A 212 -13.51 11.65 8.34
CA ARG A 212 -13.99 10.87 7.20
C ARG A 212 -12.86 10.02 6.65
N TRP A 213 -13.10 8.73 6.43
CA TRP A 213 -12.09 7.83 5.88
C TRP A 213 -12.70 6.76 4.98
N GLN A 214 -11.88 6.19 4.12
CA GLN A 214 -12.14 4.95 3.39
C GLN A 214 -11.13 3.90 3.83
N SER A 215 -11.34 2.66 3.44
CA SER A 215 -10.34 1.60 3.56
C SER A 215 -10.06 1.01 2.19
N ILE A 216 -9.02 0.18 2.12
CA ILE A 216 -8.73 -0.66 0.96
C ILE A 216 -8.99 -2.09 1.40
N ASN A 217 -9.70 -2.89 0.60
CA ASN A 217 -9.88 -4.32 0.90
C ASN A 217 -8.69 -5.17 0.46
N ASP A 218 -8.76 -6.48 0.65
CA ASP A 218 -7.67 -7.43 0.32
C ASP A 218 -7.29 -7.43 -1.17
N TYR A 219 -8.24 -7.11 -2.06
CA TYR A 219 -8.05 -7.06 -3.51
C TYR A 219 -7.61 -5.69 -4.03
N GLY A 220 -7.25 -4.75 -3.14
CA GLY A 220 -6.84 -3.41 -3.53
C GLY A 220 -7.98 -2.46 -3.92
N ARG A 221 -9.25 -2.84 -3.73
CA ARG A 221 -10.39 -1.97 -4.02
C ARG A 221 -10.65 -1.00 -2.88
N VAL A 222 -10.96 0.24 -3.24
CA VAL A 222 -11.36 1.27 -2.29
C VAL A 222 -12.79 1.01 -1.80
N MET A 223 -12.97 0.98 -0.49
CA MET A 223 -14.25 0.75 0.18
C MET A 223 -15.06 2.04 0.34
N THR A 224 -16.35 1.91 0.59
CA THR A 224 -17.25 3.05 0.85
C THR A 224 -16.74 3.89 2.03
N ALA A 225 -16.91 5.21 1.94
CA ALA A 225 -16.49 6.11 3.00
C ALA A 225 -17.30 5.91 4.30
N GLN A 226 -16.64 6.09 5.43
CA GLN A 226 -17.23 6.26 6.75
C GLN A 226 -17.01 7.70 7.20
N THR A 227 -17.93 8.23 8.00
CA THR A 227 -17.82 9.56 8.60
C THR A 227 -18.29 9.49 10.05
N VAL A 228 -17.56 10.12 10.95
CA VAL A 228 -17.91 10.25 12.35
C VAL A 228 -17.71 11.68 12.81
N ASP A 229 -18.69 12.22 13.52
CA ASP A 229 -18.60 13.52 14.18
C ASP A 229 -18.27 13.31 15.65
N LEU A 230 -17.11 13.83 16.05
CA LEU A 230 -16.58 13.71 17.40
C LEU A 230 -16.80 15.03 18.14
N THR A 231 -17.21 14.93 19.39
CA THR A 231 -17.29 16.08 20.30
C THR A 231 -16.51 15.75 21.56
N ARG A 232 -15.68 16.67 22.02
CA ARG A 232 -14.96 16.52 23.27
C ARG A 232 -15.97 16.60 24.41
N MET A 233 -16.08 15.55 25.22
CA MET A 233 -16.82 15.61 26.47
C MET A 233 -16.02 16.45 27.47
N HIS A 234 -16.71 17.37 28.15
CA HIS A 234 -16.12 18.26 29.15
C HIS A 234 -15.65 17.49 30.39
#